data_AF-A0A9E1F7A9-F1
#
_entry.id   AF-A0A9E1F7A9-F1
#
_cell.length_a   1.000
_cell.length_b   1.000
_cell.length_c   1.000
_cell.angle_alpha   90.00
_cell.angle_beta   90.00
_cell.angle_gamma   90.00
#
_symmetry.space_group_name_H-M   'P 1'
#
loop_
_entity.id
_entity.type
_entity.pdbx_description
1 polymer ?
#
loop_
_entity_poly.entity_id
_entity_poly.type
_entity_poly.pdbx_seq_one_letter_code
_entity_poly.pdbx_strand_id
1 'polypeptide(L)' 'MNEKMERLLTILQDVNDEIDFAHERHMVDDGLIDSLELMKIIVALEEAYDVRIDAGEVEPENFNSAEAILALVNSCRKQA' A
#
# COMPACT_ATOMS: atom_id res chain seq x y z
N MET A 1 -2.80 -15.83 9.50
CA MET A 1 -2.34 -14.65 8.73
C MET A 1 -1.32 -13.91 9.59
N ASN A 2 -0.38 -13.19 9.00
CA ASN A 2 0.63 -12.43 9.74
C ASN A 2 0.01 -11.13 10.27
N GLU A 3 0.23 -10.77 11.53
CA GLU A 3 -0.32 -9.55 12.17
C GLU A 3 0.01 -8.27 11.38
N LYS A 4 1.18 -8.22 10.74
CA LYS A 4 1.59 -7.11 9.86
C LYS A 4 0.72 -6.97 8.61
N MET A 5 0.31 -8.10 8.03
CA MET A 5 -0.54 -8.13 6.84
C MET A 5 -1.97 -7.74 7.21
N GLU A 6 -2.48 -8.24 8.33
CA GLU A 6 -3.81 -7.86 8.81
C GLU A 6 -3.89 -6.35 9.07
N ARG A 7 -2.88 -5.78 9.72
CA ARG A 7 -2.79 -4.33 9.91
C ARG A 7 -2.74 -3.56 8.59
N LEU A 8 -1.95 -4.03 7.62
CA LEU A 8 -1.87 -3.40 6.30
C LEU A 8 -3.23 -3.42 5.60
N LEU A 9 -3.90 -4.58 5.57
CA LEU A 9 -5.21 -4.72 4.95
C LEU A 9 -6.23 -3.80 5.62
N THR A 10 -6.23 -3.66 6.95
CA THR A 10 -7.09 -2.68 7.63
C THR A 10 -6.85 -1.26 7.12
N ILE A 11 -5.59 -0.83 6.99
CA ILE A 11 -5.26 0.52 6.50
C ILE A 11 -5.73 0.72 5.06
N LEU A 12 -5.51 -0.28 4.20
CA LEU A 12 -5.92 -0.21 2.79
C LEU A 12 -7.46 -0.17 2.66
N GLN A 13 -8.17 -0.97 3.46
CA GLN A 13 -9.63 -0.98 3.53
C GLN A 13 -10.21 0.34 4.07
N ASP A 14 -9.51 1.02 4.97
CA ASP A 14 -9.92 2.37 5.43
C ASP A 14 -9.79 3.43 4.30
N VAL A 15 -8.91 3.19 3.32
CA VAL A 15 -8.76 4.07 2.15
C VAL A 15 -9.80 3.78 1.08
N ASN A 16 -10.03 2.50 0.77
CA ASN A 16 -11.06 2.05 -0.16
C ASN A 16 -11.59 0.67 0.27
N ASP A 17 -12.86 0.60 0.69
CA ASP A 17 -13.52 -0.64 1.09
C ASP A 17 -14.12 -1.45 -0.09
N GLU A 18 -14.09 -0.90 -1.30
CA GLU A 18 -14.59 -1.55 -2.52
C GLU A 18 -13.57 -2.53 -3.14
N ILE A 19 -12.28 -2.38 -2.84
CA ILE A 19 -11.19 -3.19 -3.41
C ILE A 19 -10.84 -4.36 -2.47
N ASP A 20 -10.80 -5.59 -2.99
CA ASP A 20 -10.33 -6.76 -2.25
C ASP A 20 -8.80 -6.86 -2.24
N PHE A 21 -8.15 -5.96 -1.49
CA PHE A 21 -6.69 -5.90 -1.33
C PHE A 21 -6.04 -7.23 -0.90
N ALA A 22 -6.81 -8.15 -0.29
CA ALA A 22 -6.31 -9.44 0.17
C ALA A 22 -6.10 -10.44 -0.98
N HIS A 23 -6.85 -10.33 -2.07
CA HIS A 23 -6.81 -11.26 -3.20
C HIS A 23 -6.33 -10.62 -4.51
N GLU A 24 -6.45 -9.30 -4.65
CA GLU A 24 -6.02 -8.59 -5.85
C GLU A 24 -4.50 -8.53 -6.00
N ARG A 25 -4.03 -8.72 -7.24
CA ARG A 25 -2.60 -8.78 -7.60
C ARG A 25 -2.16 -7.85 -8.72
N HIS A 26 -3.11 -7.14 -9.32
CA HIS A 26 -2.89 -6.23 -10.45
C HIS A 26 -3.66 -4.92 -10.23
N MET A 27 -3.69 -4.41 -8.98
CA MET A 27 -4.58 -3.30 -8.62
C MET A 27 -4.34 -2.01 -9.42
N VAL A 28 -3.09 -1.69 -9.75
CA VAL A 28 -2.76 -0.52 -10.56
C VAL A 28 -2.92 -0.84 -12.04
N ASP A 29 -2.47 -2.02 -12.47
CA ASP A 29 -2.52 -2.43 -13.89
C ASP A 29 -3.96 -2.60 -14.41
N ASP A 30 -4.85 -3.14 -13.59
CA ASP A 30 -6.28 -3.31 -13.89
C ASP A 30 -7.08 -2.01 -13.69
N GLY A 31 -6.41 -0.95 -13.21
CA GLY A 31 -7.03 0.36 -12.96
C GLY A 31 -8.02 0.37 -11.80
N LEU A 32 -7.86 -0.55 -10.84
CA LEU A 32 -8.63 -0.55 -9.59
C LEU A 32 -8.23 0.61 -8.68
N ILE A 33 -6.94 0.96 -8.69
CA ILE A 33 -6.39 2.11 -7.96
C ILE A 33 -6.04 3.20 -8.95
N ASP A 34 -6.69 4.37 -8.80
CA ASP A 34 -6.31 5.56 -9.54
C ASP A 34 -5.16 6.34 -8.87
N SER A 35 -4.68 7.42 -9.50
CA SER A 35 -3.58 8.23 -8.96
C SER A 35 -3.94 8.96 -7.66
N LEU A 36 -5.22 9.23 -7.40
CA LEU A 36 -5.68 9.88 -6.17
C LEU A 36 -5.73 8.87 -5.02
N GLU A 37 -6.23 7.68 -5.28
CA GLU A 37 -6.22 6.57 -4.33
C GLU A 37 -4.80 6.13 -3.98
N LEU A 38 -3.92 6.02 -4.98
CA LEU A 38 -2.51 5.71 -4.77
C LEU A 38 -1.86 6.73 -3.81
N MET A 39 -2.14 8.02 -4.00
CA MET A 39 -1.67 9.07 -3.10
C MET A 39 -2.23 8.92 -1.67
N LYS A 40 -3.51 8.58 -1.51
CA LYS A 40 -4.11 8.32 -0.19
C LYS A 40 -3.46 7.13 0.50
N ILE A 41 -3.24 6.04 -0.24
CA ILE A 41 -2.56 4.84 0.26
C ILE A 41 -1.16 5.21 0.76
N ILE A 42 -0.37 5.93 -0.05
CA ILE A 42 0.99 6.36 0.33
C ILE A 42 0.96 7.14 1.65
N VAL A 43 0.11 8.15 1.77
CA VAL A 43 0.00 8.96 3.00
C VAL A 43 -0.40 8.09 4.20
N ALA A 44 -1.41 7.23 4.05
CA ALA A 44 -1.86 6.34 5.12
C ALA A 44 -0.75 5.38 5.58
N LEU A 45 0.07 4.88 4.67
CA LEU A 45 1.21 4.01 4.99
C LEU A 45 2.33 4.79 5.69
N GLU A 46 2.68 5.97 5.20
CA GLU A 46 3.69 6.83 5.83
C GLU A 46 3.31 7.17 7.28
N GLU A 47 2.06 7.55 7.53
CA GLU A 47 1.56 7.85 8.87
C GLU A 47 1.47 6.59 9.76
N ALA A 48 0.96 5.47 9.24
CA ALA A 48 0.72 4.28 10.04
C ALA A 48 2.01 3.52 10.41
N TYR A 49 3.04 3.59 9.55
CA TYR A 49 4.30 2.87 9.73
C TYR A 49 5.49 3.77 10.08
N ASP A 50 5.29 5.10 10.11
CA ASP A 50 6.33 6.10 10.35
C ASP A 50 7.49 5.95 9.36
N VAL A 51 7.13 5.80 8.07
CA VAL A 51 8.04 5.61 6.95
C VAL A 51 7.92 6.75 5.95
N ARG A 52 8.84 6.82 4.99
CA ARG A 52 8.75 7.71 3.84
C ARG A 52 8.80 6.89 2.55
N ILE A 53 7.89 7.16 1.62
CA ILE A 53 7.86 6.55 0.29
C ILE A 53 8.28 7.62 -0.71
N ASP A 54 9.45 7.44 -1.32
CA ASP A 54 9.94 8.35 -2.35
C ASP A 54 9.19 8.14 -3.67
N ALA A 55 9.09 9.20 -4.48
CA ALA A 55 8.39 9.13 -5.77
C ALA A 55 8.94 8.06 -6.74
N GLY A 56 10.23 7.71 -6.62
CA GLY A 56 10.84 6.64 -7.43
C GLY A 56 10.45 5.22 -7.00
N GLU A 57 9.87 5.07 -5.81
CA GLU A 57 9.32 3.80 -5.33
C GLU A 57 7.82 3.67 -5.66
N VAL A 58 7.21 4.73 -6.21
CA VAL A 58 5.79 4.75 -6.63
C VAL A 58 5.66 4.12 -8.01
N GLU A 59 5.97 2.84 -8.08
CA GLU A 59 5.88 2.02 -9.30
C GLU A 59 4.73 1.00 -9.16
N PRO A 60 4.01 0.67 -10.24
CA PRO A 60 2.90 -0.30 -10.21
C PRO A 60 3.27 -1.61 -9.53
N GLU A 61 4.49 -2.10 -9.74
CA GLU A 61 5.02 -3.33 -9.14
C GLU A 61 4.98 -3.32 -7.60
N ASN A 62 5.13 -2.14 -6.99
CA ASN A 62 5.10 -1.97 -5.53
C ASN A 62 3.68 -1.83 -4.96
N PHE A 63 2.68 -1.55 -5.80
CA PHE A 63 1.30 -1.28 -5.37
C PHE A 63 0.25 -2.24 -5.94
N ASN A 64 0.67 -3.16 -6.81
CA ASN A 64 -0.21 -4.13 -7.47
C ASN A 64 -0.78 -5.19 -6.50
N SER A 65 -0.14 -5.45 -5.37
CA SER A 65 -0.61 -6.41 -4.36
C SER A 65 -0.33 -5.91 -2.94
N ALA A 66 -1.12 -6.34 -1.96
CA ALA A 66 -0.83 -6.05 -0.55
C ALA A 66 0.53 -6.62 -0.10
N GLU A 67 0.98 -7.72 -0.70
CA GLU A 67 2.31 -8.30 -0.45
C GLU A 67 3.43 -7.37 -0.92
N ALA A 68 3.30 -6.77 -2.11
CA ALA A 68 4.26 -5.80 -2.64
C ALA A 68 4.30 -4.52 -1.79
N ILE A 69 3.13 -4.00 -1.42
CA ILE A 69 3.02 -2.81 -0.55
C ILE A 69 3.70 -3.09 0.79
N LEU A 70 3.43 -4.26 1.40
CA LEU A 70 4.08 -4.64 2.65
C LEU A 70 5.60 -4.75 2.50
N ALA A 71 6.09 -5.28 1.37
CA ALA A 71 7.51 -5.38 1.09
C ALA A 71 8.16 -3.98 0.98
N LEU A 72 7.51 -3.06 0.27
CA LEU A 72 7.93 -1.66 0.17
C LEU A 72 8.00 -1.00 1.55
N VAL A 73 6.95 -1.11 2.36
CA VAL A 73 6.91 -0.53 3.70
C VAL A 73 8.02 -1.10 4.61
N ASN A 74 8.34 -2.39 4.49
CA ASN A 74 9.42 -2.99 5.27
C ASN A 74 10.83 -2.63 4.74
N SER A 75 10.98 -2.26 3.46
CA SER A 75 12.25 -1.81 2.89
C SER A 75 12.51 -0.31 3.17
N CYS A 76 11.45 0.49 3.31
CA CYS A 76 11.54 1.89 3.68
C CYS A 76 12.24 2.10 5.03
N ARG A 77 13.07 3.13 5.09
CA ARG A 77 13.67 3.58 6.35
C ARG A 77 12.62 4.31 7.18
N LYS A 78 12.57 3.99 8.47
CA LYS A 78 11.74 4.75 9.43
C LYS A 78 12.21 6.20 9.48
N GLN A 79 11.27 7.13 9.48
CA GLN A 79 11.57 8.52 9.82
C GLN A 79 11.87 8.56 11.33
N ALA A 80 12.89 9.32 11.72
CA ALA A 80 13.43 9.37 13.09
C ALA A 80 13.29 10.78 13.66
#